data_AF-A0A2M8KH13-F1
#
_entry.id   AF-A0A2M8KH13-F1
#
_cell.length_a   1.000
_cell.length_b   1.000
_cell.length_c   1.000
_cell.angle_alpha   90.00
_cell.angle_beta   90.00
_cell.angle_gamma   90.00
#
_symmetry.space_group_name_H-M   'P 1'
#
loop_
_entity.id
_entity.type
_entity.pdbx_description
1 polymer ?
#
loop_
_entity_poly.entity_id
_entity_poly.type
_entity_poly.pdbx_seq_one_letter_code
_entity_poly.pdbx_strand_id
1 'polypeptide(L)'
;MPKKKNLKRTLARKKKEETDIQKIVNHYFKSKGLALDEIKKNARKRKIIYSRFTRPAKQLLELAGSVLKARKAIDKVARWAQSRNLDYAIETVFKKWLELDRLKPKEIVKKPFYNDNPMVWSQSKRKWYVVTPDGEWKEFAGQEDDIKWKIIK
;
A
#
# COMPACT_ATOMS: atom_id res chain seq x y z
N MET A 1 35.81 -32.97 -27.56
CA MET A 1 35.16 -32.61 -26.27
C MET A 1 35.29 -31.10 -25.99
N PRO A 2 34.26 -30.26 -26.22
CA PRO A 2 34.30 -28.85 -25.81
C PRO A 2 33.10 -28.49 -24.92
N LYS A 3 33.20 -28.64 -23.59
CA LYS A 3 32.16 -28.17 -22.66
C LYS A 3 32.66 -27.34 -21.46
N LYS A 4 33.97 -27.12 -21.32
CA LYS A 4 34.52 -26.38 -20.16
C LYS A 4 34.58 -24.85 -20.34
N LYS A 5 34.61 -24.33 -21.57
CA LYS A 5 34.70 -22.87 -21.82
C LYS A 5 33.37 -22.13 -21.57
N ASN A 6 32.23 -22.79 -21.81
CA ASN A 6 30.90 -22.19 -21.61
C ASN A 6 30.42 -22.19 -20.16
N LEU A 7 30.91 -23.10 -19.30
CA LEU A 7 30.49 -23.17 -17.89
C LEU A 7 31.03 -22.01 -17.04
N LYS A 8 32.24 -21.52 -17.36
CA LYS A 8 32.84 -20.35 -16.67
C LYS A 8 32.11 -19.04 -16.97
N ARG A 9 31.42 -18.93 -18.12
CA ARG A 9 30.70 -17.71 -18.52
C ARG A 9 29.35 -17.56 -17.79
N THR A 10 28.76 -18.66 -17.32
CA THR A 10 27.50 -18.69 -16.57
C THR A 10 27.65 -18.41 -15.07
N LEU A 11 28.80 -18.73 -14.47
CA LEU A 11 29.08 -18.51 -13.04
C LEU A 11 29.61 -17.09 -12.71
N ALA A 12 30.07 -16.34 -13.71
CA ALA A 12 30.63 -14.99 -13.54
C ALA A 12 29.59 -13.87 -13.67
N ARG A 13 28.30 -14.16 -13.49
CA ARG A 13 27.28 -13.10 -13.37
C ARG A 13 27.36 -12.54 -11.95
N LYS A 14 28.44 -11.80 -11.65
CA LYS A 14 28.57 -10.96 -10.45
C LYS A 14 27.21 -10.28 -10.24
N LYS A 15 26.57 -10.50 -9.09
CA LYS A 15 25.40 -9.72 -8.68
C LYS A 15 25.86 -8.27 -8.68
N LYS A 16 25.63 -7.54 -9.77
CA LYS A 16 25.86 -6.10 -9.80
C LYS A 16 25.04 -5.54 -8.66
N GLU A 17 25.70 -4.88 -7.72
CA GLU A 17 25.01 -4.19 -6.65
C GLU A 17 24.04 -3.19 -7.26
N GLU A 18 22.82 -3.14 -6.72
CA GLU A 18 21.81 -2.22 -7.20
C GLU A 18 22.27 -0.78 -6.90
N THR A 19 22.09 0.13 -7.86
CA THR A 19 22.33 1.54 -7.59
C THR A 19 21.30 2.07 -6.60
N ASP A 20 21.59 3.17 -5.92
CA ASP A 20 20.67 3.74 -4.94
C ASP A 20 19.32 4.16 -5.54
N ILE A 21 19.33 4.65 -6.78
CA ILE A 21 18.13 4.91 -7.57
C ILE A 21 17.36 3.60 -7.82
N GLN A 22 18.06 2.52 -8.18
CA GLN A 22 17.42 1.21 -8.39
C GLN A 22 16.79 0.68 -7.11
N LYS A 23 17.48 0.80 -5.96
CA LYS A 23 16.94 0.40 -4.65
C LYS A 23 15.62 1.11 -4.34
N ILE A 24 15.50 2.40 -4.66
CA ILE A 24 14.29 3.19 -4.44
C ILE A 24 13.16 2.75 -5.39
N VAL A 25 13.44 2.64 -6.68
CA VAL A 25 12.43 2.22 -7.68
C VAL A 25 11.94 0.80 -7.39
N ASN A 26 12.86 -0.13 -7.08
CA ASN A 26 12.52 -1.50 -6.69
C ASN A 26 11.65 -1.52 -5.42
N HIS A 27 11.96 -0.68 -4.43
CA HIS A 27 11.15 -0.55 -3.22
C HIS A 27 9.75 0.02 -3.50
N TYR A 28 9.65 1.02 -4.38
CA TYR A 28 8.36 1.54 -4.83
C TYR A 28 7.50 0.45 -5.49
N PHE A 29 8.04 -0.32 -6.43
CA PHE A 29 7.27 -1.42 -7.04
C PHE A 29 6.96 -2.55 -6.04
N LYS A 30 7.86 -2.82 -5.09
CA LYS A 30 7.59 -3.76 -4.00
C LYS A 30 6.41 -3.28 -3.15
N SER A 31 6.32 -1.98 -2.84
CA SER A 31 5.19 -1.40 -2.11
C SER A 31 3.85 -1.50 -2.88
N LYS A 32 3.92 -1.65 -4.21
CA LYS A 32 2.77 -1.95 -5.09
C LYS A 32 2.43 -3.45 -5.19
N GLY A 33 3.18 -4.32 -4.50
CA GLY A 33 2.97 -5.76 -4.51
C GLY A 33 3.66 -6.50 -5.66
N LEU A 34 4.53 -5.83 -6.44
CA LEU A 34 5.28 -6.49 -7.53
C LEU A 34 6.59 -7.08 -7.01
N ALA A 35 6.82 -8.36 -7.32
CA ALA A 35 8.08 -9.01 -7.00
C ALA A 35 9.21 -8.59 -7.97
N LEU A 36 10.46 -8.66 -7.53
CA LEU A 36 11.62 -8.18 -8.29
C LEU A 36 11.80 -8.91 -9.64
N ASP A 37 11.43 -10.19 -9.68
CA ASP A 37 11.45 -11.00 -10.90
C ASP A 37 10.31 -10.63 -11.86
N GLU A 38 9.14 -10.24 -11.34
CA GLU A 38 8.03 -9.73 -12.13
C GLU A 38 8.37 -8.37 -12.74
N ILE A 39 9.01 -7.47 -11.99
CA ILE A 39 9.49 -6.18 -12.50
C ILE A 39 10.42 -6.41 -13.69
N LYS A 40 11.39 -7.31 -13.56
CA LYS A 40 12.34 -7.65 -14.65
C LYS A 40 11.63 -8.24 -15.87
N LYS A 41 10.67 -9.16 -15.66
CA LYS A 41 9.89 -9.78 -16.73
C LYS A 41 9.01 -8.75 -17.45
N ASN A 42 8.35 -7.87 -16.69
CA ASN A 42 7.49 -6.83 -17.22
C ASN A 42 8.29 -5.74 -17.95
N ALA A 43 9.47 -5.36 -17.44
CA ALA A 43 10.37 -4.43 -18.13
C ALA A 43 10.86 -5.01 -19.47
N ARG A 44 11.26 -6.29 -19.51
CA ARG A 44 11.63 -6.98 -20.76
C ARG A 44 10.49 -7.04 -21.77
N LYS A 45 9.26 -7.24 -21.28
CA LYS A 45 8.03 -7.21 -22.09
C LYS A 45 7.52 -5.79 -22.39
N ARG A 46 8.29 -4.74 -22.04
CA ARG A 46 7.92 -3.31 -22.17
C ARG A 46 6.61 -2.91 -21.46
N LYS A 47 6.08 -3.74 -20.56
CA LYS A 47 4.90 -3.46 -19.73
C LYS A 47 5.17 -2.43 -18.65
N ILE A 48 6.41 -2.33 -18.20
CA ILE A 48 6.88 -1.29 -17.27
C ILE A 48 8.03 -0.56 -17.95
N ILE A 49 7.87 0.74 -18.14
CA ILE A 49 8.94 1.60 -18.64
C ILE A 49 9.72 2.11 -17.43
N TYR A 50 10.71 1.32 -16.99
CA TYR A 50 11.49 1.57 -15.77
C TYR A 50 12.13 2.96 -15.73
N SER A 51 12.57 3.48 -16.88
CA SER A 51 13.16 4.82 -17.02
C SER A 51 12.23 5.97 -16.62
N ARG A 52 10.90 5.76 -16.62
CA ARG A 52 9.95 6.78 -16.14
C ARG A 52 10.09 7.02 -14.64
N PHE A 53 10.55 6.02 -13.88
CA PHE A 53 10.63 6.08 -12.43
C PHE A 53 12.03 6.46 -11.94
N THR A 54 13.05 6.44 -12.80
CA THR A 54 14.43 6.76 -12.40
C THR A 54 14.63 8.24 -12.11
N ARG A 55 13.99 9.15 -12.86
CA ARG A 55 14.06 10.60 -12.60
C ARG A 55 13.37 10.97 -11.28
N PRO A 56 12.11 10.55 -11.03
CA PRO A 56 11.48 10.74 -9.73
C PRO A 56 12.29 10.12 -8.58
N ALA A 57 12.79 8.89 -8.73
CA ALA A 57 13.59 8.26 -7.67
C ALA A 57 14.88 9.02 -7.36
N LYS A 58 15.53 9.62 -8.35
CA LYS A 58 16.71 10.49 -8.14
C LYS A 58 16.34 11.73 -7.32
N GLN A 59 15.25 12.42 -7.67
CA GLN A 59 14.78 13.58 -6.94
C GLN A 59 14.37 13.23 -5.50
N LEU A 60 13.78 12.06 -5.28
CA LEU A 60 13.45 11.57 -3.96
C LEU A 60 14.69 11.26 -3.12
N LEU A 61 15.72 10.68 -3.72
CA LEU A 61 16.99 10.46 -3.04
C LEU A 61 17.63 11.77 -2.59
N GLU A 62 17.64 12.77 -3.48
CA GLU A 62 18.17 14.10 -3.20
C GLU A 62 17.41 14.80 -2.07
N LEU A 63 16.07 14.79 -2.13
CA LEU A 63 15.22 15.36 -1.10
C LEU A 63 15.33 14.64 0.26
N ALA A 64 15.42 13.31 0.24
CA ALA A 64 15.51 12.50 1.46
C ALA A 64 16.92 12.50 2.08
N GLY A 65 17.96 12.79 1.29
CA GLY A 65 19.37 12.71 1.67
C GLY A 65 19.88 11.28 1.93
N SER A 66 19.03 10.25 1.88
CA SER A 66 19.45 8.86 2.02
C SER A 66 18.41 7.89 1.45
N VAL A 67 18.88 6.73 0.99
CA VAL A 67 18.01 5.64 0.50
C VAL A 67 17.07 5.13 1.59
N LEU A 68 17.52 5.11 2.85
CA LEU A 68 16.70 4.64 3.97
C LEU A 68 15.51 5.58 4.23
N LYS A 69 15.75 6.90 4.26
CA LYS A 69 14.69 7.90 4.43
C LYS A 69 13.72 7.90 3.26
N ALA A 70 14.22 7.78 2.03
CA ALA A 70 13.38 7.66 0.83
C ALA A 70 12.44 6.45 0.89
N ARG A 71 12.96 5.27 1.28
CA ARG A 71 12.15 4.05 1.45
C ARG A 71 11.08 4.20 2.53
N LYS A 72 11.43 4.79 3.68
CA LYS A 72 10.46 5.07 4.75
C LYS A 72 9.36 6.03 4.30
N ALA A 73 9.70 7.06 3.52
CA ALA A 73 8.71 7.99 2.99
C ALA A 73 7.75 7.30 2.02
N ILE A 74 8.26 6.43 1.14
CA ILE A 74 7.44 5.57 0.26
C ILE A 74 6.53 4.68 1.10
N ASP A 75 7.03 4.02 2.15
CA ASP A 75 6.21 3.13 2.99
C ASP A 75 5.06 3.85 3.69
N LYS A 76 5.31 5.06 4.21
CA LYS A 76 4.26 5.89 4.84
C LYS A 76 3.15 6.22 3.85
N VAL A 77 3.53 6.69 2.66
CA VAL A 77 2.59 7.06 1.59
C VAL A 77 1.86 5.83 1.06
N ALA A 78 2.55 4.71 0.88
CA ALA A 78 1.98 3.46 0.43
C ALA A 78 0.88 2.97 1.38
N ARG A 79 1.15 2.91 2.69
CA ARG A 79 0.15 2.51 3.69
C ARG A 79 -1.05 3.46 3.73
N TRP A 80 -0.79 4.77 3.67
CA TRP A 80 -1.85 5.78 3.62
C TRP A 80 -2.75 5.62 2.39
N ALA A 81 -2.15 5.45 1.20
CA ALA A 81 -2.88 5.32 -0.06
C ALA A 81 -3.66 4.00 -0.13
N GLN A 82 -3.02 2.88 0.26
CA GLN A 82 -3.65 1.55 0.29
C GLN A 82 -4.87 1.53 1.22
N SER A 83 -4.78 2.14 2.41
CA SER A 83 -5.91 2.21 3.35
C SER A 83 -7.10 3.02 2.83
N ARG A 84 -6.91 3.81 1.78
CA ARG A 84 -7.93 4.66 1.14
C ARG A 84 -8.28 4.20 -0.27
N ASN A 85 -7.75 3.06 -0.71
CA ASN A 85 -7.88 2.56 -2.07
C ASN A 85 -7.47 3.59 -3.14
N LEU A 86 -6.44 4.38 -2.87
CA LEU A 86 -5.90 5.39 -3.78
C LEU A 86 -4.67 4.86 -4.52
N ASP A 87 -4.53 5.24 -5.79
CA ASP A 87 -3.27 5.07 -6.49
C ASP A 87 -2.23 6.10 -6.02
N TYR A 88 -0.95 5.76 -6.15
CA TYR A 88 0.16 6.61 -5.73
C TYR A 88 1.38 6.37 -6.61
N ALA A 89 2.09 7.43 -6.95
CA ALA A 89 3.38 7.36 -7.64
C ALA A 89 4.51 7.80 -6.70
N ILE A 90 5.76 7.73 -7.17
CA ILE A 90 6.90 8.33 -6.44
C ILE A 90 6.64 9.83 -6.26
N GLU A 91 5.97 10.47 -7.22
CA GLU A 91 5.58 11.87 -7.19
C GLU A 91 4.58 12.19 -6.09
N THR A 92 3.72 11.24 -5.71
CA THR A 92 2.81 11.40 -4.58
C THR A 92 3.59 11.60 -3.28
N VAL A 93 4.79 11.02 -3.16
CA VAL A 93 5.67 11.22 -2.00
C VAL A 93 6.17 12.66 -1.94
N PHE A 94 6.47 13.30 -3.07
CA PHE A 94 6.82 14.73 -3.09
C PHE A 94 5.66 15.61 -2.66
N LYS A 95 4.46 15.37 -3.22
CA LYS A 95 3.26 16.15 -2.90
C LYS A 95 2.88 16.05 -1.43
N LYS A 96 3.24 14.95 -0.78
CA LYS A 96 2.97 14.71 0.65
C LYS A 96 4.18 14.90 1.55
N TRP A 97 5.29 15.44 1.05
CA TRP A 97 6.56 15.47 1.78
C TRP A 97 6.45 16.19 3.13
N LEU A 98 5.86 17.39 3.15
CA LEU A 98 5.66 18.19 4.37
C LEU A 98 4.61 17.60 5.31
N GLU A 99 3.78 16.67 4.83
CA GLU A 99 2.70 16.02 5.58
C GLU A 99 3.05 14.59 6.01
N LEU A 100 4.26 14.09 5.73
CA LEU A 100 4.63 12.69 5.94
C LEU A 100 4.39 12.21 7.38
N ASP A 101 4.57 13.07 8.38
CA ASP A 101 4.36 12.71 9.79
C ASP A 101 2.88 12.72 10.20
N ARG A 102 2.03 13.39 9.43
CA ARG A 102 0.57 13.43 9.64
C ARG A 102 -0.15 12.31 8.87
N LEU A 103 0.50 11.68 7.89
CA LEU A 103 -0.09 10.58 7.14
C LEU A 103 -0.31 9.36 8.03
N LYS A 104 -1.58 9.15 8.40
CA LYS A 104 -2.03 7.93 9.07
C LYS A 104 -2.88 7.08 8.12
N PRO A 105 -2.71 5.75 8.12
CA PRO A 105 -3.66 4.85 7.47
C PRO A 105 -5.08 5.15 7.96
N LYS A 106 -6.07 4.99 7.08
CA LYS A 106 -7.48 5.09 7.46
C LYS A 106 -7.73 4.04 8.54
N GLU A 107 -8.28 4.47 9.67
CA GLU A 107 -8.63 3.56 10.75
C GLU A 107 -9.70 2.59 10.25
N ILE A 108 -9.50 1.30 10.53
CA ILE A 108 -10.45 0.25 10.19
C ILE A 108 -11.57 0.33 11.23
N VAL A 109 -12.56 1.17 10.96
CA VAL A 109 -13.75 1.29 11.79
C VAL A 109 -14.64 0.09 11.50
N LYS A 110 -14.73 -0.84 12.45
CA LYS A 110 -15.76 -1.89 12.40
C LYS A 110 -17.11 -1.22 12.65
N LYS A 111 -18.06 -1.46 11.77
CA LYS A 111 -19.44 -1.01 11.97
C LYS A 111 -20.26 -2.15 12.58
N PRO A 112 -21.14 -1.86 13.55
CA PRO A 112 -22.00 -2.86 14.15
C PRO A 112 -23.17 -3.20 13.22
N PHE A 113 -23.53 -4.47 13.16
CA PHE A 113 -24.65 -5.00 12.41
C PHE A 113 -25.44 -6.00 13.26
N TYR A 114 -26.75 -6.04 13.06
CA TYR A 114 -27.63 -7.07 13.63
C TYR A 114 -28.52 -7.61 12.52
N ASN A 115 -28.58 -8.94 12.37
CA ASN A 115 -29.28 -9.61 11.26
C ASN A 115 -29.00 -8.97 9.88
N ASP A 116 -27.72 -8.72 9.61
CA ASP A 116 -27.23 -8.08 8.37
C ASP A 116 -27.68 -6.62 8.13
N ASN A 117 -28.39 -6.02 9.09
CA ASN A 117 -28.79 -4.62 9.06
C ASN A 117 -27.82 -3.74 9.86
N PRO A 118 -27.46 -2.54 9.38
CA PRO A 118 -26.54 -1.65 10.06
C PRO A 118 -27.15 -1.11 11.37
N MET A 119 -26.29 -0.98 12.39
CA MET A 119 -26.68 -0.42 13.69
C MET A 119 -26.05 0.94 13.94
N VAL A 120 -26.76 1.79 14.68
CA VAL A 120 -26.33 3.12 15.08
C VAL A 120 -26.52 3.30 16.58
N TRP A 121 -25.49 3.78 17.27
CA TRP A 121 -25.58 4.16 18.68
C TRP A 121 -26.11 5.58 18.80
N SER A 122 -27.22 5.76 19.52
CA SER A 122 -27.74 7.07 19.87
C SER A 122 -27.09 7.54 21.17
N GLN A 123 -26.26 8.59 21.11
CA GLN A 123 -25.66 9.17 22.30
C GLN A 123 -26.70 9.80 23.24
N SER A 124 -27.75 10.43 22.69
CA SER A 124 -28.79 11.09 23.47
C SER A 124 -29.68 10.10 24.23
N LYS A 125 -30.03 8.98 23.59
CA LYS A 125 -30.86 7.94 24.19
C LYS A 125 -30.08 6.83 24.88
N ARG A 126 -28.75 6.80 24.70
CA ARG A 126 -27.83 5.74 25.17
C ARG A 126 -28.29 4.33 24.78
N LYS A 127 -28.73 4.18 23.53
CA LYS A 127 -29.31 2.93 23.00
C LYS A 127 -28.86 2.67 21.57
N TRP A 128 -28.86 1.40 21.20
CA TRP A 128 -28.62 0.93 19.84
C TRP A 128 -29.92 0.95 19.02
N TYR A 129 -29.81 1.37 17.76
CA TYR A 129 -30.89 1.32 16.78
C TYR A 129 -30.43 0.52 15.56
N VAL A 130 -31.28 -0.38 15.07
CA VAL A 130 -31.09 -1.11 13.82
C VAL A 130 -31.83 -0.35 12.73
N VAL A 131 -31.14 -0.04 11.64
CA VAL A 131 -31.75 0.61 10.46
C VAL A 131 -32.17 -0.49 9.50
N THR A 132 -33.47 -0.64 9.26
CA THR A 132 -34.01 -1.62 8.32
C THR A 132 -33.72 -1.22 6.87
N PRO A 133 -33.83 -2.14 5.89
CA PRO A 133 -33.69 -1.80 4.47
C PRO A 133 -34.69 -0.72 4.01
N ASP A 134 -35.87 -0.67 4.64
CA ASP A 134 -36.92 0.33 4.38
C ASP A 134 -36.61 1.71 5.00
N GLY A 135 -35.50 1.84 5.73
CA GLY A 135 -35.06 3.09 6.36
C GLY A 135 -35.67 3.35 7.75
N GLU A 136 -36.41 2.40 8.32
CA GLU A 136 -36.95 2.52 9.68
C GLU A 136 -35.88 2.28 10.74
N TRP A 137 -35.99 3.00 11.86
CA TRP A 137 -35.09 2.84 13.00
C TRP A 137 -35.80 2.06 14.10
N LYS A 138 -35.36 0.81 14.33
CA LYS A 138 -35.90 -0.06 15.37
C LYS A 138 -34.93 -0.12 16.54
N GLU A 139 -35.43 0.09 17.75
CA GLU A 139 -34.61 -0.03 18.96
C GLU A 139 -34.11 -1.47 19.10
N PHE A 140 -32.82 -1.64 19.35
CA PHE A 140 -32.22 -2.94 19.56
C PHE A 140 -32.45 -3.39 21.01
N ALA A 141 -33.08 -4.56 21.18
CA ALA A 141 -33.39 -5.15 22.48
C ALA A 141 -32.69 -6.51 22.72
N GLY A 142 -31.70 -6.87 21.89
CA GLY A 142 -30.94 -8.12 22.02
C GLY A 142 -29.72 -8.00 22.93
N GLN A 143 -28.88 -9.04 22.95
CA GLN A 143 -27.64 -9.06 23.73
C GLN A 143 -26.47 -8.49 22.91
N GLU A 144 -25.41 -8.03 23.57
CA GLU A 144 -24.24 -7.49 22.85
C GLU A 144 -23.56 -8.54 21.96
N ASP A 145 -23.63 -9.83 22.33
CA ASP A 145 -23.07 -10.95 21.55
C ASP A 145 -23.77 -11.12 20.19
N ASP A 146 -25.00 -10.63 20.03
CA ASP A 146 -25.72 -10.66 18.76
C ASP A 146 -25.19 -9.62 17.76
N ILE A 147 -24.39 -8.64 18.22
CA ILE A 147 -23.86 -7.56 17.39
C ILE A 147 -22.64 -8.05 16.61
N LYS A 148 -22.80 -8.16 15.29
CA LYS A 148 -21.74 -8.52 14.36
C LYS A 148 -20.97 -7.28 13.91
N TRP A 149 -19.71 -7.21 14.30
CA TRP A 149 -18.81 -6.13 13.91
C TRP A 149 -18.15 -6.40 12.55
N LYS A 150 -18.65 -5.76 11.49
CA LYS A 150 -18.15 -5.95 10.12
C LYS A 150 -17.24 -4.82 9.68
N ILE A 151 -16.20 -5.14 8.91
CA ILE A 151 -15.34 -4.16 8.23
C ILE A 151 -16.00 -3.82 6.90
N ILE A 152 -16.50 -2.60 6.76
CA ILE A 152 -16.97 -2.08 5.47
C ILE A 152 -15.75 -1.53 4.73
N LYS A 153 -15.39 -2.16 3.61
CA LYS A 153 -14.28 -1.71 2.75
C LYS A 153 -14.70 -0.54 1.89
#